data_AF-A0A537MK36-F1
#
_entry.id   AF-A0A537MK36-F1
#
_cell.length_a   1.000
_cell.length_b   1.000
_cell.length_c   1.000
_cell.angle_alpha   90.00
_cell.angle_beta   90.00
_cell.angle_gamma   90.00
#
_symmetry.space_group_name_H-M   'P 1'
#
loop_
_entity.id
_entity.type
_entity.pdbx_description
1 polymer ?
#
loop_
_entity_poly.entity_id
_entity_poly.type
_entity_poly.pdbx_seq_one_letter_code
_entity_poly.pdbx_strand_id
1 'polypeptide(L)'
;MTASDIETADRLSRRRARMFPALTVIFLAQQASYFSQPDTGMRAVDHVKIAAWLVLSIVLLLAVATGGFWLKPKAVRALMDDEVTRANRADAFRIAFLATMAGAILLYFVNLFEPMSGRETIHLLTTIGIAVALIRFAMLERRAHKDG
;
A
#
# COMPACT_ATOMS: atom_id res chain seq x y z
N MET A 1 0.50 31.17 -4.87
CA MET A 1 -0.09 29.98 -5.50
C MET A 1 -0.30 30.32 -6.96
N THR A 2 0.35 29.61 -7.89
CA THR A 2 0.32 29.95 -9.32
C THR A 2 -0.66 29.05 -10.08
N ALA A 3 -1.14 29.50 -11.25
CA ALA A 3 -1.95 28.64 -12.13
C ALA A 3 -1.22 27.33 -12.49
N SER A 4 0.11 27.39 -12.63
CA SER A 4 0.97 26.23 -12.86
C SER A 4 0.98 25.22 -11.70
N ASP A 5 0.89 25.68 -10.45
CA ASP A 5 0.82 24.80 -9.28
C ASP A 5 -0.49 24.00 -9.25
N ILE A 6 -1.60 24.65 -9.62
CA ILE A 6 -2.93 24.03 -9.70
C ILE A 6 -2.96 22.96 -10.79
N GLU A 7 -2.51 23.29 -11.99
CA GLU A 7 -2.44 22.34 -13.10
C GLU A 7 -1.54 21.14 -12.77
N THR A 8 -0.40 21.41 -12.11
CA THR A 8 0.51 20.35 -11.67
C THR A 8 -0.15 19.44 -10.62
N ALA A 9 -0.84 20.02 -9.62
CA ALA A 9 -1.54 19.26 -8.59
C ALA A 9 -2.62 18.35 -9.20
N ASP A 10 -3.43 18.88 -10.12
CA ASP A 10 -4.50 18.16 -10.79
C ASP A 10 -3.96 16.98 -11.64
N ARG A 11 -2.89 17.20 -12.42
CA ARG A 11 -2.20 16.14 -13.16
C ARG A 11 -1.64 15.05 -12.26
N LEU A 12 -1.06 15.43 -11.12
CA LEU A 12 -0.51 14.47 -10.15
C LEU A 12 -1.60 13.71 -9.41
N SER A 13 -2.74 14.33 -9.11
CA SER A 13 -3.90 13.66 -8.52
C SER A 13 -4.43 12.55 -9.42
N ARG A 14 -4.64 12.85 -10.72
CA ARG A 14 -5.00 11.83 -11.72
C ARG A 14 -3.96 10.74 -11.89
N ARG A 15 -2.68 11.06 -11.70
CA ARG A 15 -1.58 10.08 -11.74
C ARG A 15 -1.61 9.17 -10.51
N ARG A 16 -1.89 9.70 -9.31
CA ARG A 16 -2.04 8.95 -8.05
C ARG A 16 -3.08 7.86 -8.18
N ALA A 17 -4.26 8.21 -8.67
CA ALA A 17 -5.38 7.31 -8.90
C ALA A 17 -5.05 6.14 -9.84
N ARG A 18 -4.07 6.30 -10.75
CA ARG A 18 -3.61 5.23 -11.65
C ARG A 18 -2.42 4.44 -11.11
N MET A 19 -1.48 5.11 -10.43
CA MET A 19 -0.26 4.49 -9.93
C MET A 19 -0.50 3.54 -8.75
N PHE A 20 -1.34 3.90 -7.79
CA PHE A 20 -1.49 3.12 -6.56
C PHE A 20 -2.04 1.70 -6.81
N PRO A 21 -3.02 1.50 -7.71
CA PRO A 21 -3.45 0.15 -8.11
C PRO A 21 -2.34 -0.64 -8.79
N ALA A 22 -1.56 -0.01 -9.68
CA ALA A 22 -0.44 -0.68 -10.34
C ALA A 22 0.63 -1.11 -9.33
N LEU A 23 0.98 -0.25 -8.37
CA LEU A 23 1.90 -0.58 -7.28
C LEU A 23 1.36 -1.72 -6.41
N THR A 24 0.04 -1.76 -6.16
CA THR A 24 -0.58 -2.85 -5.42
C THR A 24 -0.44 -4.17 -6.17
N VAL A 25 -0.71 -4.20 -7.48
CA VAL A 25 -0.57 -5.40 -8.31
C VAL A 25 0.88 -5.89 -8.29
N ILE A 26 1.85 -4.98 -8.45
CA ILE A 26 3.28 -5.34 -8.38
C ILE A 26 3.63 -5.91 -6.99
N PHE A 27 3.18 -5.27 -5.92
CA PHE A 27 3.44 -5.71 -4.55
C PHE A 27 2.83 -7.08 -4.22
N LEU A 28 1.62 -7.36 -4.73
CA LEU A 28 0.96 -8.66 -4.59
C LEU A 28 1.63 -9.73 -5.47
N ALA A 29 2.07 -9.39 -6.68
CA ALA A 29 2.78 -10.33 -7.55
C ALA A 29 4.11 -10.80 -6.93
N GLN A 30 4.76 -9.98 -6.12
CA GLN A 30 5.98 -10.36 -5.39
C GLN A 30 5.74 -11.45 -4.32
N GLN A 31 4.50 -11.69 -3.89
CA GLN A 31 4.18 -12.76 -2.93
C GLN A 31 4.47 -14.15 -3.50
N ALA A 32 4.23 -14.36 -4.80
CA ALA A 32 4.52 -15.62 -5.47
C ALA A 32 6.01 -15.99 -5.35
N SER A 33 6.89 -15.00 -5.50
CA SER A 33 8.34 -15.18 -5.36
C SER A 33 8.78 -15.50 -3.94
N TYR A 34 8.02 -15.11 -2.91
CA TYR A 34 8.30 -15.44 -1.51
C TYR A 34 7.96 -16.90 -1.23
N PHE A 35 6.77 -17.34 -1.63
CA PHE A 35 6.30 -18.72 -1.39
C PHE A 35 6.94 -19.78 -2.31
N SER A 36 7.63 -19.37 -3.38
CA SER A 36 8.32 -20.30 -4.29
C SER A 36 9.76 -20.62 -3.87
N GLN A 37 10.26 -20.11 -2.74
CA GLN A 37 11.64 -20.34 -2.32
C GLN A 37 11.80 -21.71 -1.64
N PRO A 38 12.69 -22.59 -2.14
CA PRO A 38 13.00 -23.86 -1.48
C PRO A 38 13.67 -23.63 -0.13
N ASP A 39 13.37 -24.47 0.86
CA ASP A 39 13.92 -24.40 2.22
C ASP A 39 15.36 -24.92 2.30
N THR A 40 16.27 -24.28 1.55
CA THR A 40 17.68 -24.71 1.39
C THR A 40 18.67 -23.93 2.28
N GLY A 41 18.20 -23.36 3.39
CA GLY A 41 19.01 -22.48 4.24
C GLY A 41 19.13 -21.06 3.70
N MET A 42 19.39 -20.09 4.58
CA MET A 42 19.30 -18.67 4.26
C MET A 42 20.54 -18.17 3.51
N ARG A 43 20.40 -17.86 2.22
CA ARG A 43 21.48 -17.30 1.39
C ARG A 43 21.51 -15.76 1.53
N ALA A 44 22.64 -15.14 1.18
CA ALA A 44 22.74 -13.67 1.17
C ALA A 44 21.66 -13.00 0.27
N VAL A 45 21.31 -13.66 -0.83
CA VAL A 45 20.26 -13.20 -1.75
C VAL A 45 18.88 -13.16 -1.07
N ASP A 46 18.60 -14.06 -0.13
CA ASP A 46 17.32 -14.08 0.58
C ASP A 46 17.21 -12.90 1.55
N HIS A 47 18.32 -12.52 2.20
CA HIS A 47 18.37 -11.32 3.04
C HIS A 47 18.09 -10.05 2.23
N VAL A 48 18.66 -9.95 1.02
CA VAL A 48 18.43 -8.81 0.11
C VAL A 48 16.96 -8.75 -0.31
N LYS A 49 16.34 -9.89 -0.64
CA LYS A 49 14.91 -9.94 -1.01
C LYS A 49 14.00 -9.51 0.16
N ILE A 50 14.28 -10.00 1.37
CA ILE A 50 13.52 -9.62 2.58
C ILE A 50 13.67 -8.12 2.85
N ALA A 51 14.90 -7.59 2.79
CA ALA A 51 15.16 -6.17 3.00
C ALA A 51 14.46 -5.30 1.94
N ALA A 52 14.51 -5.70 0.66
CA ALA A 52 13.84 -5.00 -0.42
C ALA A 52 12.32 -4.99 -0.23
N TRP A 53 11.71 -6.12 0.15
CA TRP A 53 10.29 -6.19 0.45
C TRP A 53 9.90 -5.32 1.65
N LEU A 54 10.72 -5.31 2.71
CA LEU A 54 10.47 -4.49 3.89
C LEU A 54 10.52 -3.00 3.55
N VAL A 55 11.54 -2.56 2.81
CA VAL A 55 11.67 -1.17 2.34
C VAL A 55 10.48 -0.79 1.47
N LEU A 56 10.09 -1.64 0.52
CA LEU A 56 8.93 -1.39 -0.33
C LEU A 56 7.65 -1.27 0.50
N SER A 57 7.44 -2.16 1.48
CA SER A 57 6.28 -2.14 2.38
C SER A 57 6.20 -0.81 3.14
N ILE A 58 7.32 -0.34 3.70
CA ILE A 58 7.40 0.95 4.39
C ILE A 58 7.09 2.10 3.43
N VAL A 59 7.69 2.11 2.23
CA VAL A 59 7.47 3.15 1.23
C VAL A 59 5.99 3.20 0.82
N LEU A 60 5.35 2.07 0.59
CA LEU A 60 3.94 1.99 0.22
C LEU A 60 3.01 2.44 1.35
N LEU A 61 3.29 2.02 2.58
CA LEU A 61 2.54 2.46 3.75
C LEU A 61 2.62 3.97 3.91
N LEU A 62 3.83 4.55 3.82
CA LEU A 62 4.03 5.99 3.88
C LEU A 62 3.35 6.70 2.69
N ALA A 63 3.39 6.12 1.49
CA ALA A 63 2.77 6.70 0.31
C ALA A 63 1.25 6.84 0.48
N VAL A 64 0.58 5.86 1.08
CA VAL A 64 -0.84 6.00 1.46
C VAL A 64 -1.00 6.97 2.61
N ALA A 65 -0.19 6.87 3.67
CA ALA A 65 -0.30 7.71 4.86
C ALA A 65 -0.18 9.21 4.56
N THR A 66 0.66 9.61 3.61
CA THR A 66 0.88 11.02 3.30
C THR A 66 0.30 11.46 1.95
N GLY A 67 -0.26 10.54 1.15
CA GLY A 67 -0.68 10.82 -0.23
C GLY A 67 0.44 10.84 -1.29
N GLY A 68 1.68 10.50 -0.90
CA GLY A 68 2.84 10.37 -1.79
C GLY A 68 3.48 11.69 -2.24
N PHE A 69 4.18 11.65 -3.38
CA PHE A 69 4.83 12.79 -4.06
C PHE A 69 5.72 13.67 -3.16
N TRP A 70 6.51 13.05 -2.28
CA TRP A 70 7.34 13.76 -1.30
C TRP A 70 8.34 14.75 -1.91
N LEU A 71 8.79 14.49 -3.14
CA LEU A 71 9.73 15.32 -3.88
C LEU A 71 9.07 16.54 -4.57
N LYS A 72 7.76 16.72 -4.46
CA LYS A 72 7.05 17.88 -5.03
C LYS A 72 6.95 19.02 -4.02
N PRO A 73 6.87 20.29 -4.49
CA PRO A 73 6.79 21.45 -3.61
C PRO A 73 5.63 21.34 -2.62
N LYS A 74 5.82 21.83 -1.38
CA LYS A 74 4.81 21.76 -0.32
C LYS A 74 3.46 22.34 -0.75
N ALA A 75 3.46 23.44 -1.50
CA ALA A 75 2.24 24.07 -2.02
C ALA A 75 1.44 23.13 -2.94
N VAL A 76 2.11 22.44 -3.87
CA VAL A 76 1.46 21.47 -4.77
C VAL A 76 0.91 20.29 -3.98
N ARG A 77 1.67 19.77 -3.00
CA ARG A 77 1.18 18.65 -2.17
C ARG A 77 -0.01 19.05 -1.31
N ALA A 78 -0.03 20.28 -0.80
CA ALA A 78 -1.16 20.80 -0.02
C ALA A 78 -2.42 20.92 -0.88
N LEU A 79 -2.28 21.35 -2.14
CA LEU A 79 -3.39 21.35 -3.11
C LEU A 79 -3.91 19.94 -3.40
N MET A 80 -3.04 18.94 -3.41
CA MET A 80 -3.41 17.54 -3.62
C MET A 80 -3.98 16.83 -2.37
N ASP A 81 -3.90 17.45 -1.20
CA ASP A 81 -4.37 16.90 0.09
C ASP A 81 -5.62 17.65 0.57
N ASP A 82 -6.59 17.74 -0.34
CA ASP A 82 -7.90 18.33 -0.08
C ASP A 82 -8.74 17.49 0.91
N GLU A 83 -9.89 18.02 1.31
CA GLU A 83 -10.78 17.36 2.27
C GLU A 83 -11.24 15.97 1.79
N VAL A 84 -11.49 15.83 0.48
CA VAL A 84 -11.91 14.57 -0.13
C VAL A 84 -10.80 13.52 -0.08
N THR A 85 -9.58 13.88 -0.46
CA THR A 85 -8.39 13.01 -0.39
C THR A 85 -8.14 12.57 1.05
N ARG A 86 -8.25 13.49 2.01
CA ARG A 86 -8.11 13.19 3.44
C ARG A 86 -9.17 12.21 3.92
N ALA A 87 -10.42 12.40 3.53
CA ALA A 87 -11.52 11.49 3.85
C ALA A 87 -11.33 10.10 3.22
N ASN A 88 -10.94 10.05 1.94
CA ASN A 88 -10.64 8.81 1.21
C ASN A 88 -9.53 8.01 1.90
N ARG A 89 -8.48 8.70 2.36
CA ARG A 89 -7.37 8.08 3.09
C ARG A 89 -7.81 7.56 4.46
N ALA A 90 -8.63 8.30 5.20
CA ALA A 90 -9.16 7.85 6.48
C ALA A 90 -10.03 6.60 6.32
N ASP A 91 -10.90 6.57 5.31
CA ASP A 91 -11.71 5.39 4.98
C ASP A 91 -10.85 4.20 4.57
N ALA A 92 -9.82 4.43 3.75
CA ALA A 92 -8.86 3.39 3.36
C ALA A 92 -8.16 2.76 4.56
N PHE A 93 -7.71 3.57 5.53
CA PHE A 93 -7.12 3.06 6.77
C PHE A 93 -8.12 2.28 7.63
N ARG A 94 -9.37 2.75 7.72
CA ARG A 94 -10.42 2.04 8.45
C ARG A 94 -10.66 0.65 7.85
N ILE A 95 -10.82 0.55 6.53
CA ILE A 95 -11.05 -0.73 5.84
C ILE A 95 -9.82 -1.62 5.93
N ALA A 96 -8.61 -1.07 5.78
CA ALA A 96 -7.36 -1.82 5.91
C ALA A 96 -7.16 -2.39 7.31
N PHE A 97 -7.50 -1.62 8.35
CA PHE A 97 -7.47 -2.10 9.73
C PHE A 97 -8.41 -3.30 9.91
N LEU A 98 -9.67 -3.18 9.48
CA LEU A 98 -10.65 -4.27 9.57
C LEU A 98 -10.18 -5.52 8.81
N ALA A 99 -9.65 -5.35 7.60
CA ALA A 99 -9.13 -6.46 6.81
C ALA A 99 -7.91 -7.12 7.45
N THR A 100 -7.00 -6.33 8.05
CA THR A 100 -5.83 -6.84 8.77
C THR A 100 -6.25 -7.64 10.00
N MET A 101 -7.26 -7.17 10.76
CA MET A 101 -7.81 -7.87 11.91
C MET A 101 -8.50 -9.17 11.52
N ALA A 102 -9.31 -9.16 10.45
CA ALA A 102 -9.90 -10.37 9.89
C ALA A 102 -8.81 -11.36 9.42
N GLY A 103 -7.76 -10.85 8.78
CA GLY A 103 -6.59 -11.64 8.38
C GLY A 103 -5.85 -12.26 9.56
N ALA A 104 -5.68 -11.52 10.66
CA ALA A 104 -5.04 -12.04 11.88
C ALA A 104 -5.84 -13.17 12.51
N ILE A 105 -7.16 -13.01 12.59
CA ILE A 105 -8.07 -14.05 13.08
C ILE A 105 -7.98 -15.29 12.17
N LEU A 106 -8.01 -15.10 10.85
CA LEU A 106 -7.92 -16.21 9.90
C LEU A 106 -6.59 -16.95 10.01
N LEU A 107 -5.46 -16.23 10.06
CA LEU A 107 -4.14 -16.84 10.22
C LEU A 107 -3.98 -17.57 11.55
N TYR A 108 -4.59 -17.06 12.62
CA TYR A 108 -4.64 -17.77 13.89
C TYR A 108 -5.35 -19.12 13.75
N PHE A 109 -6.51 -19.15 13.08
CA PHE A 109 -7.24 -20.40 12.82
C PHE A 109 -6.42 -21.35 11.93
N VAL A 110 -5.79 -20.86 10.86
CA VAL A 110 -4.93 -21.67 9.98
C VAL A 110 -3.78 -22.29 10.78
N ASN A 111 -3.15 -21.53 11.67
CA ASN A 111 -2.05 -21.99 12.50
C ASN A 111 -2.43 -23.14 13.47
N LEU A 112 -3.72 -23.37 13.73
CA LEU A 112 -4.18 -24.53 14.51
C LEU A 112 -4.08 -25.85 13.74
N PHE A 113 -4.09 -25.79 12.40
CA PHE A 113 -4.03 -26.96 11.51
C PHE A 113 -2.66 -27.10 10.86
N GLU A 114 -2.02 -25.99 10.52
CA GLU A 114 -0.74 -25.94 9.83
C GLU A 114 0.18 -24.92 10.52
N PRO A 115 1.26 -25.36 11.19
CA PRO A 115 2.17 -24.45 11.89
C PRO A 115 2.76 -23.41 10.93
N MET A 116 2.49 -22.15 11.23
CA MET A 116 3.03 -21.01 10.48
C MET A 116 4.19 -20.41 11.24
N SER A 117 5.27 -20.06 10.53
CA SER A 117 6.34 -19.30 11.16
C SER A 117 5.86 -17.87 11.49
N GLY A 118 6.44 -17.28 12.53
CA GLY A 118 6.17 -15.87 12.87
C GLY A 118 6.49 -14.92 11.71
N ARG A 119 7.52 -15.25 10.92
CA ARG A 119 7.92 -14.48 9.73
C ARG A 119 6.83 -14.51 8.65
N GLU A 120 6.30 -15.67 8.31
CA GLU A 120 5.23 -15.81 7.32
C GLU A 120 3.96 -15.07 7.76
N THR A 121 3.60 -15.19 9.04
CA THR A 121 2.43 -14.53 9.62
C THR A 121 2.56 -13.01 9.51
N ILE A 122 3.70 -12.44 9.89
CA ILE A 122 3.96 -11.00 9.80
C ILE A 122 3.95 -10.53 8.34
N HIS A 123 4.58 -11.31 7.45
CA HIS A 123 4.64 -11.01 6.01
C HIS A 123 3.25 -10.93 5.38
N LEU A 124 2.39 -11.90 5.68
CA LEU A 124 1.01 -11.93 5.21
C LEU A 124 0.18 -10.77 5.80
N LEU A 125 0.24 -10.54 7.11
CA LEU A 125 -0.51 -9.45 7.74
C LEU A 125 -0.13 -8.07 7.18
N THR A 126 1.17 -7.82 7.06
CA THR A 126 1.70 -6.57 6.50
C THR A 126 1.22 -6.39 5.06
N THR A 127 1.25 -7.47 4.27
CA THR A 127 0.78 -7.46 2.88
C THR A 127 -0.72 -7.16 2.78
N ILE A 128 -1.55 -7.82 3.60
CA ILE A 128 -3.01 -7.60 3.62
C ILE A 128 -3.33 -6.13 3.93
N GLY A 129 -2.74 -5.58 5.00
CA GLY A 129 -3.03 -4.21 5.43
C GLY A 129 -2.65 -3.18 4.37
N ILE A 130 -1.43 -3.26 3.84
CA ILE A 130 -0.94 -2.31 2.84
C ILE A 130 -1.72 -2.44 1.53
N ALA A 131 -1.95 -3.66 1.05
CA ALA A 131 -2.66 -3.88 -0.21
C ALA A 131 -4.11 -3.37 -0.13
N VAL A 132 -4.83 -3.69 0.94
CA VAL A 132 -6.21 -3.22 1.12
C VAL A 132 -6.27 -1.69 1.23
N ALA A 133 -5.34 -1.07 1.97
CA ALA A 133 -5.27 0.39 2.08
C ALA A 133 -5.05 1.04 0.71
N LEU A 134 -4.08 0.55 -0.07
CA LEU A 134 -3.78 1.07 -1.42
C LEU A 134 -4.96 0.90 -2.38
N ILE A 135 -5.57 -0.29 -2.41
CA ILE A 135 -6.70 -0.60 -3.28
C ILE A 135 -7.87 0.32 -2.94
N ARG A 136 -8.26 0.37 -1.66
CA ARG A 136 -9.41 1.16 -1.22
C ARG A 136 -9.20 2.64 -1.49
N PHE A 137 -8.03 3.18 -1.12
CA PHE A 137 -7.70 4.57 -1.39
C PHE A 137 -7.77 4.88 -2.89
N ALA A 138 -7.14 4.07 -3.73
CA ALA A 138 -7.13 4.31 -5.17
C ALA A 138 -8.51 4.16 -5.83
N MET A 139 -9.36 3.26 -5.36
CA MET A 139 -10.74 3.13 -5.84
C MET A 139 -11.54 4.40 -5.55
N LEU A 140 -11.40 4.95 -4.34
CA LEU A 140 -12.09 6.17 -3.94
C LEU A 140 -11.58 7.40 -4.70
N GLU A 141 -10.26 7.53 -4.87
CA GLU A 141 -9.64 8.60 -5.68
C GLU A 141 -10.10 8.54 -7.14
N ARG A 142 -10.17 7.33 -7.72
CA ARG A 142 -10.70 7.15 -9.09
C ARG A 142 -12.16 7.54 -9.20
N ARG A 143 -12.96 7.28 -8.16
CA ARG A 143 -14.39 7.62 -8.13
C ARG A 143 -14.58 9.13 -8.02
N ALA A 144 -13.82 9.79 -7.17
CA ALA A 144 -13.86 11.25 -7.02
C ALA A 144 -13.57 11.99 -8.33
N HIS A 145 -12.69 11.45 -9.18
CA HIS A 145 -12.41 12.01 -10.52
C HIS A 145 -13.45 11.68 -11.60
N LYS A 146 -14.36 10.73 -11.37
CA LYS A 146 -15.45 10.39 -12.31
C LYS A 146 -16.73 11.15 -11.99
N ASP A 147 -16.96 11.40 -10.71
CA ASP A 147 -18.21 11.99 -10.19
C ASP A 147 -18.12 13.53 -10.04
N GLY A 148 -16.95 14.14 -10.28
CA GLY A 148 -16.71 15.59 -10.26
C GLY A 148 -16.28 16.12 -11.61
#